data_AF-A0A066PQ08-F1
#
_entry.id   AF-A0A066PQ08-F1
#
_cell.length_a   1.000
_cell.length_b   1.000
_cell.length_c   1.000
_cell.angle_alpha   90.00
_cell.angle_beta   90.00
_cell.angle_gamma   90.00
#
_symmetry.space_group_name_H-M   'P 1'
#
loop_
_entity.id
_entity.type
_entity.pdbx_description
1 polymer ?
#
loop_
_entity_poly.entity_id
_entity_poly.type
_entity_poly.pdbx_seq_one_letter_code
_entity_poly.pdbx_strand_id
1 'polypeptide(L)'
;MLLPPTAALARARRSLAALPGGGATPLASGIDAARDMALGARRRGNRPLLVLLTDGGANIGRDRQPGRAAAAADARAAASACAADGIPALVIDTAPRPNAFAAELAGAMRARYLPLPFADARALSRAIRTEQGA
;
A
#
# COMPACT_ATOMS: atom_id res chain seq x y z
N MET A 1 2.92 -13.38 -9.07
CA MET A 1 1.96 -12.88 -8.07
C MET A 1 2.39 -13.46 -6.71
N LEU A 2 2.84 -12.64 -5.74
CA LEU A 2 3.52 -13.18 -4.54
C LEU A 2 2.57 -13.54 -3.39
N LEU A 3 1.38 -12.92 -3.32
CA LEU A 3 0.35 -13.26 -2.36
C LEU A 3 -1.05 -12.92 -2.92
N PRO A 4 -1.88 -13.90 -3.31
CA PRO A 4 -3.29 -13.65 -3.58
C PRO A 4 -4.02 -13.26 -2.28
N PRO A 5 -5.18 -12.57 -2.36
CA PRO A 5 -6.00 -12.27 -1.19
C PRO A 5 -6.22 -13.52 -0.33
N THR A 6 -5.74 -13.52 0.92
CA THR A 6 -5.74 -14.69 1.80
C THR A 6 -6.28 -14.33 3.18
N ALA A 7 -7.21 -15.13 3.70
CA ALA A 7 -7.66 -15.05 5.09
C ALA A 7 -6.62 -15.64 6.08
N ALA A 8 -5.63 -16.39 5.58
CA ALA A 8 -4.58 -17.00 6.40
C ALA A 8 -3.48 -15.99 6.75
N LEU A 9 -3.65 -15.31 7.89
CA LEU A 9 -2.74 -14.29 8.42
C LEU A 9 -1.28 -14.77 8.55
N ALA A 10 -1.07 -16.02 8.99
CA ALA A 10 0.27 -16.60 9.12
C ALA A 10 0.99 -16.77 7.76
N ARG A 11 0.23 -17.09 6.70
CA ARG A 11 0.75 -17.18 5.33
C ARG A 11 1.06 -15.78 4.79
N ALA A 12 0.18 -14.81 5.01
CA ALA A 12 0.42 -13.41 4.64
C ALA A 12 1.70 -12.86 5.31
N ARG A 13 1.86 -13.10 6.62
CA ARG A 13 3.05 -12.66 7.38
C ARG A 13 4.35 -13.25 6.83
N ARG A 14 4.36 -14.56 6.51
CA ARG A 14 5.56 -15.23 5.95
C ARG A 14 5.90 -14.72 4.56
N SER A 15 4.90 -14.53 3.70
CA SER A 15 5.11 -13.98 2.37
C SER A 15 5.60 -12.53 2.41
N LEU A 16 5.10 -11.72 3.35
CA LEU A 16 5.55 -10.33 3.55
C LEU A 16 6.97 -10.25 4.10
N ALA A 17 7.34 -11.13 5.05
CA ALA A 17 8.70 -11.18 5.61
C ALA A 17 9.76 -11.68 4.62
N ALA A 18 9.33 -12.42 3.58
CA ALA A 18 10.19 -12.93 2.52
C ALA A 18 10.27 -12.00 1.30
N LEU A 19 9.60 -10.84 1.33
CA LEU A 19 9.69 -9.86 0.24
C LEU A 19 11.11 -9.28 0.20
N PRO A 20 11.83 -9.35 -0.94
CA PRO A 20 13.06 -8.61 -1.09
C PRO A 20 12.76 -7.11 -0.92
N GLY A 21 13.44 -6.48 0.03
CA GLY A 21 13.38 -5.04 0.23
C GLY A 21 14.25 -4.34 -0.81
N GLY A 22 13.68 -3.38 -1.54
CA GLY A 22 14.39 -2.54 -2.49
C GLY A 22 14.45 -3.12 -3.92
N GLY A 23 14.10 -2.28 -4.89
CA GLY A 23 14.18 -2.62 -6.32
C GLY A 23 13.76 -1.44 -7.21
N ALA A 24 14.09 -1.51 -8.50
CA ALA A 24 13.74 -0.51 -9.51
C ALA A 24 12.24 -0.50 -9.90
N THR A 25 11.38 -1.16 -9.12
CA THR A 25 9.96 -1.25 -9.42
C THR A 25 9.28 0.06 -9.04
N PRO A 26 8.64 0.77 -9.98
CA PRO A 26 7.96 2.02 -9.68
C PRO A 26 6.82 1.77 -8.68
N LEU A 27 6.72 2.59 -7.64
CA LEU A 27 5.67 2.50 -6.62
C LEU A 27 4.27 2.53 -7.26
N ALA A 28 4.09 3.39 -8.25
CA ALA A 28 2.86 3.54 -9.00
C ALA A 28 2.41 2.21 -9.65
N SER A 29 3.34 1.45 -10.22
CA SER A 29 3.05 0.13 -10.83
C SER A 29 2.62 -0.90 -9.78
N GLY A 30 3.17 -0.82 -8.56
CA GLY A 30 2.74 -1.66 -7.45
C GLY A 30 1.32 -1.35 -6.98
N ILE A 31 0.98 -0.06 -6.91
CA ILE A 31 -0.37 0.42 -6.57
C ILE A 31 -1.38 -0.04 -7.62
N ASP A 32 -1.09 0.09 -8.91
CA ASP A 32 -1.98 -0.35 -9.98
C ASP A 32 -2.22 -1.87 -9.92
N ALA A 33 -1.15 -2.66 -9.74
CA ALA A 33 -1.30 -4.10 -9.61
C ALA A 33 -2.18 -4.47 -8.40
N ALA A 34 -2.03 -3.78 -7.27
CA ALA A 34 -2.87 -3.98 -6.09
C ALA A 34 -4.33 -3.58 -6.34
N ARG A 35 -4.56 -2.48 -7.08
CA ARG A 35 -5.88 -2.03 -7.52
C ARG A 35 -6.56 -3.10 -8.38
N ASP A 36 -5.89 -3.62 -9.39
CA ASP A 36 -6.42 -4.66 -10.27
C ASP A 36 -6.79 -5.93 -9.51
N MET A 37 -5.95 -6.33 -8.55
CA MET A 37 -6.22 -7.47 -7.65
C MET A 37 -7.47 -7.21 -6.79
N ALA A 38 -7.60 -6.02 -6.22
CA ALA A 38 -8.76 -5.65 -5.40
C ALA A 38 -10.05 -5.61 -6.24
N LEU A 39 -10.03 -5.00 -7.42
CA LEU A 39 -11.18 -5.01 -8.32
C LEU A 39 -11.57 -6.42 -8.74
N GLY A 40 -10.58 -7.28 -9.03
CA GLY A 40 -10.81 -8.70 -9.33
C GLY A 40 -11.44 -9.44 -8.14
N ALA A 41 -11.00 -9.17 -6.92
CA ALA A 41 -11.59 -9.75 -5.71
C ALA A 41 -13.03 -9.27 -5.48
N ARG A 42 -13.31 -7.97 -5.69
CA ARG A 42 -14.67 -7.40 -5.61
C ARG A 42 -15.63 -8.04 -6.59
N ARG A 43 -15.20 -8.26 -7.84
CA ARG A 43 -16.01 -8.95 -8.87
C ARG A 43 -16.38 -10.38 -8.46
N ARG A 44 -15.60 -11.01 -7.59
CA ARG A 44 -15.87 -12.35 -7.03
C ARG A 44 -16.67 -12.32 -5.72
N GLY A 45 -17.19 -11.16 -5.31
CA GLY A 45 -18.00 -10.99 -4.10
C GLY A 45 -17.21 -10.75 -2.82
N ASN A 46 -15.87 -10.63 -2.88
CA ASN A 46 -15.06 -10.33 -1.70
C ASN A 46 -15.06 -8.83 -1.38
N ARG A 47 -14.78 -8.47 -0.12
CA ARG A 47 -14.56 -7.09 0.32
C ARG A 47 -13.06 -6.86 0.61
N PRO A 48 -12.26 -6.48 -0.38
CA PRO A 48 -10.82 -6.29 -0.18
C PRO A 48 -10.52 -4.96 0.51
N LEU A 49 -9.52 -4.99 1.38
CA LEU A 49 -8.84 -3.81 1.95
C LEU A 49 -7.42 -3.78 1.38
N LEU A 50 -7.05 -2.67 0.75
CA LEU A 50 -5.69 -2.45 0.26
C LEU A 50 -4.83 -1.90 1.40
N VAL A 51 -3.78 -2.61 1.79
CA VAL A 51 -2.84 -2.15 2.82
C VAL A 51 -1.49 -1.86 2.17
N LEU A 52 -1.07 -0.60 2.19
CA LEU A 52 0.21 -0.16 1.65
C LEU A 52 1.20 0.10 2.80
N LEU A 53 2.32 -0.62 2.81
CA LEU A 53 3.42 -0.39 3.74
C LEU A 53 4.54 0.32 2.98
N THR A 54 4.97 1.48 3.45
CA THR A 54 6.01 2.28 2.79
C THR A 54 6.78 3.13 3.79
N ASP A 55 8.08 3.31 3.56
CA ASP A 55 8.93 4.30 4.24
C ASP A 55 8.96 5.66 3.50
N GLY A 56 8.15 5.79 2.45
CA GLY A 56 7.95 7.00 1.65
C GLY A 56 8.98 7.26 0.56
N GLY A 57 9.81 6.27 0.21
CA GLY A 57 10.81 6.40 -0.86
C GLY A 57 10.28 6.13 -2.28
N ALA A 58 9.56 7.07 -2.91
CA ALA A 58 9.28 6.99 -4.35
C ALA A 58 10.45 7.56 -5.17
N ASN A 59 11.34 6.69 -5.64
CA ASN A 59 12.57 7.11 -6.33
C ASN A 59 12.58 6.83 -7.84
N ILE A 60 11.69 5.96 -8.32
CA ILE A 60 11.66 5.47 -9.70
C ILE A 60 10.29 5.77 -10.33
N GLY A 61 10.28 6.49 -11.45
CA GLY A 61 9.09 6.80 -12.24
C GLY A 61 8.61 5.59 -13.06
N ARG A 62 7.40 5.65 -13.63
CA ARG A 62 6.85 4.57 -14.48
C ARG A 62 7.71 4.25 -15.71
N ASP A 63 8.41 5.26 -16.20
CA ASP A 63 9.43 5.15 -17.26
C ASP A 63 10.68 4.36 -16.84
N ARG A 64 10.73 3.90 -15.58
CA ARG A 64 11.86 3.24 -14.92
C ARG A 64 13.10 4.12 -14.78
N GLN A 65 12.94 5.44 -14.97
CA GLN A 65 14.02 6.39 -14.77
C GLN A 65 14.02 6.90 -13.32
N PRO A 66 15.21 7.19 -12.76
CA PRO A 66 15.30 7.87 -11.48
C PRO A 66 14.69 9.27 -11.57
N GLY A 67 13.85 9.63 -10.60
CA GLY A 67 13.23 10.94 -10.59
C GLY A 67 12.18 11.07 -9.50
N ARG A 68 12.57 11.62 -8.35
CA ARG A 68 11.69 11.72 -7.17
C ARG A 68 10.37 12.44 -7.47
N ALA A 69 10.41 13.53 -8.23
CA ALA A 69 9.20 14.30 -8.56
C ALA A 69 8.24 13.53 -9.48
N ALA A 70 8.76 12.94 -10.57
CA ALA A 70 7.96 12.15 -11.50
C ALA A 70 7.41 10.88 -10.83
N ALA A 71 8.25 10.16 -10.08
CA ALA A 71 7.85 8.99 -9.31
C ALA A 71 6.76 9.30 -8.28
N ALA A 72 6.88 10.43 -7.58
CA ALA A 72 5.87 10.90 -6.65
C ALA A 72 4.55 11.23 -7.36
N ALA A 73 4.60 11.94 -8.50
CA ALA A 73 3.42 12.27 -9.28
C ALA A 73 2.71 11.01 -9.80
N ASP A 74 3.46 10.05 -10.35
CA ASP A 74 2.92 8.76 -10.82
C ASP A 74 2.24 7.97 -9.70
N ALA A 75 2.87 7.94 -8.52
CA ALA A 75 2.34 7.24 -7.35
C ALA A 75 1.06 7.91 -6.83
N ARG A 76 1.00 9.25 -6.79
CA ARG A 76 -0.20 10.01 -6.43
C ARG A 76 -1.35 9.74 -7.41
N ALA A 77 -1.07 9.72 -8.71
CA ALA A 77 -2.08 9.42 -9.73
C ALA A 77 -2.65 8.00 -9.56
N ALA A 78 -1.79 7.01 -9.32
CA ALA A 78 -2.22 5.64 -9.03
C ALA A 78 -3.07 5.56 -7.75
N ALA A 79 -2.65 6.26 -6.70
CA ALA A 79 -3.39 6.36 -5.45
C ALA A 79 -4.79 6.97 -5.63
N SER A 80 -4.89 8.07 -6.37
CA SER A 80 -6.19 8.68 -6.69
C SER A 80 -7.09 7.76 -7.51
N ALA A 81 -6.53 6.92 -8.38
CA ALA A 81 -7.30 5.92 -9.10
C ALA A 81 -7.92 4.85 -8.16
N CYS A 82 -7.21 4.42 -7.11
CA CYS A 82 -7.78 3.55 -6.08
C CYS A 82 -8.94 4.21 -5.34
N ALA A 83 -8.80 5.50 -5.01
CA ALA A 83 -9.86 6.27 -4.35
C ALA A 83 -11.09 6.43 -5.24
N ALA A 84 -10.90 6.69 -6.53
CA ALA A 84 -11.97 6.83 -7.52
C ALA A 84 -12.81 5.56 -7.66
N ASP A 85 -12.18 4.39 -7.54
CA ASP A 85 -12.88 3.10 -7.55
C ASP A 85 -13.57 2.76 -6.22
N GLY A 86 -13.37 3.56 -5.17
CA GLY A 86 -13.89 3.30 -3.83
C GLY A 86 -13.28 2.05 -3.20
N ILE A 87 -12.00 1.77 -3.44
CA ILE A 87 -11.29 0.67 -2.77
C ILE A 87 -10.88 1.15 -1.37
N PRO A 88 -11.36 0.51 -0.28
CA PRO A 88 -10.88 0.83 1.07
C PRO A 88 -9.39 0.61 1.17
N ALA A 89 -8.67 1.56 1.78
CA ALA A 89 -7.23 1.51 1.89
C ALA A 89 -6.69 1.99 3.24
N LEU A 90 -5.56 1.42 3.65
CA LEU A 90 -4.78 1.78 4.82
C LEU A 90 -3.33 1.97 4.39
N VAL A 91 -2.76 3.16 4.64
CA VAL A 91 -1.34 3.43 4.43
C VAL A 91 -0.62 3.40 5.77
N ILE A 92 0.42 2.60 5.83
CA ILE A 92 1.23 2.36 7.02
C ILE A 92 2.63 2.87 6.72
N ASP A 93 2.97 3.96 7.39
CA ASP A 93 4.29 4.57 7.26
C ASP A 93 5.26 3.88 8.21
N THR A 94 6.25 3.21 7.63
CA THR A 94 7.30 2.48 8.35
C THR A 94 8.58 3.29 8.50
N ALA A 95 8.59 4.57 8.10
CA ALA A 95 9.75 5.43 8.26
C ALA A 95 10.07 5.66 9.76
N PRO A 96 11.35 5.90 10.10
CA PRO A 96 11.75 6.20 11.49
C PRO A 96 11.05 7.43 12.08
N ARG A 97 10.55 8.32 11.22
CA ARG A 97 9.75 9.51 11.56
C ARG A 97 8.62 9.63 10.55
N PRO A 98 7.47 10.23 10.92
CA PRO A 98 6.35 10.44 10.00
C PRO A 98 6.79 11.04 8.66
N ASN A 99 6.49 10.35 7.56
CA ASN A 99 6.88 10.71 6.23
C ASN A 99 5.77 11.49 5.51
N ALA A 100 6.08 12.71 5.08
CA ALA A 100 5.11 13.60 4.42
C ALA A 100 4.55 13.01 3.10
N PHE A 101 5.38 12.30 2.32
CA PHE A 101 4.95 11.68 1.08
C PHE A 101 4.03 10.48 1.34
N ALA A 102 4.30 9.68 2.39
CA ALA A 102 3.39 8.60 2.79
C ALA A 102 2.03 9.14 3.24
N ALA A 103 2.01 10.23 4.01
CA ALA A 103 0.78 10.91 4.41
C ALA A 103 0.00 11.49 3.22
N GLU A 104 0.72 12.11 2.27
CA GLU A 104 0.12 12.62 1.04
C GLU A 104 -0.48 11.51 0.18
N LEU A 105 0.22 10.38 0.06
CA LEU A 105 -0.27 9.22 -0.68
C LEU A 105 -1.54 8.66 -0.02
N ALA A 106 -1.58 8.60 1.31
CA ALA A 106 -2.79 8.24 2.04
C ALA A 106 -3.95 9.18 1.73
N GLY A 107 -3.70 10.49 1.72
CA GLY A 107 -4.67 11.50 1.30
C GLY A 107 -5.20 11.28 -0.12
N ALA A 108 -4.30 11.05 -1.08
CA ALA A 108 -4.65 10.77 -2.47
C ALA A 108 -5.48 9.49 -2.62
N MET A 109 -5.21 8.46 -1.81
CA MET A 109 -5.99 7.21 -1.75
C MET A 109 -7.31 7.33 -0.98
N ARG A 110 -7.56 8.47 -0.30
CA ARG A 110 -8.60 8.57 0.77
C ARG A 110 -8.47 7.46 1.80
N ALA A 111 -7.24 7.03 2.05
CA ALA A 111 -6.89 5.98 2.98
C ALA A 111 -6.68 6.55 4.38
N ARG A 112 -6.85 5.71 5.39
CA ARG A 112 -6.35 6.03 6.73
C ARG A 112 -4.82 6.02 6.71
N TYR A 113 -4.21 7.02 7.35
CA TYR A 113 -2.77 7.09 7.54
C TYR A 113 -2.39 6.61 8.94
N LEU A 114 -1.43 5.71 9.03
CA LEU A 114 -0.89 5.20 10.30
C LEU A 114 0.63 5.30 10.30
N PRO A 115 1.23 6.29 10.98
CA PRO A 115 2.66 6.28 11.25
C PRO A 115 2.98 5.18 12.27
N LEU A 116 3.96 4.35 11.95
CA LEU A 116 4.43 3.25 12.79
C LEU A 116 5.97 3.27 12.90
N PRO A 117 6.56 4.34 13.48
CA PRO A 117 7.99 4.36 13.77
C PRO A 117 8.27 3.24 14.77
N PHE A 118 9.23 2.35 14.42
CA PHE A 118 9.54 1.13 15.18
C PHE A 118 8.37 0.13 15.17
N ALA A 119 8.25 -0.64 14.10
CA ALA A 119 7.10 -1.51 13.81
C ALA A 119 6.72 -2.47 14.95
N ASP A 120 5.86 -2.03 15.87
CA ASP A 120 5.17 -2.92 16.81
C ASP A 120 4.05 -3.66 16.06
N ALA A 121 4.30 -4.95 15.81
CA ALA A 121 3.37 -5.85 15.12
C ALA A 121 1.98 -5.92 15.79
N ARG A 122 1.86 -5.60 17.08
CA ARG A 122 0.57 -5.57 17.80
C ARG A 122 -0.26 -4.34 17.45
N ALA A 123 0.38 -3.18 17.27
CA ALA A 123 -0.29 -1.95 16.84
C ALA A 123 -0.81 -2.08 15.40
N LEU A 124 0.02 -2.63 14.51
CA LEU A 124 -0.34 -2.95 13.12
C LEU A 124 -1.58 -3.86 13.03
N SER A 125 -1.57 -4.96 13.78
CA SER A 125 -2.67 -5.94 13.74
C SER A 125 -3.99 -5.37 14.26
N ARG A 126 -3.97 -4.43 15.20
CA ARG A 126 -5.18 -3.74 15.69
C ARG A 126 -5.75 -2.81 14.63
N ALA A 127 -4.91 -2.00 14.00
CA ALA A 127 -5.36 -1.06 12.96
C ALA A 127 -6.04 -1.79 11.80
N ILE A 128 -5.45 -2.89 11.30
CA ILE A 128 -6.03 -3.68 10.21
C ILE A 128 -7.40 -4.26 10.61
N ARG A 129 -7.55 -4.77 11.84
CA ARG A 129 -8.84 -5.34 12.30
C ARG A 129 -9.94 -4.29 12.40
N THR A 130 -9.62 -3.05 12.79
CA THR A 130 -10.59 -1.95 12.82
C THR A 130 -11.15 -1.65 11.43
N GLU A 131 -10.29 -1.69 10.39
CA GLU A 131 -10.70 -1.40 9.01
C GLU A 131 -11.43 -2.56 8.31
N GLN A 132 -11.28 -3.80 8.80
CA GLN A 132 -11.97 -4.97 8.24
C GLN A 132 -13.39 -5.18 8.80
N GLY A 133 -13.76 -4.48 9.87
CA GLY A 133 -15.03 -4.63 10.58
C GLY A 133 -16.03 -3.47 10.42
N ALA A 134 -15.69 -2.45 9.63
CA ALA A 134 -16.55 -1.32 9.26
C ALA A 134 -17.05 -1.48 7.82
#